data_AF-A0A239J9B0-F1
#
_entry.id   AF-A0A239J9B0-F1
#
_cell.length_a   1.000
_cell.length_b   1.000
_cell.length_c   1.000
_cell.angle_alpha   90.00
_cell.angle_beta   90.00
_cell.angle_gamma   90.00
#
_symmetry.space_group_name_H-M   'P 1'
#
loop_
_entity.id
_entity.type
_entity.pdbx_description
1 polymer ?
#
loop_
_entity_poly.entity_id
_entity_poly.type
_entity_poly.pdbx_seq_one_letter_code
_entity_poly.pdbx_strand_id
1 'polypeptide(L)'
;MAEPLFEPGSVRGVPPGPQPTVPLPRRTPPPGDPAALAALVDRLPAAVLALDPEGRLTWLNAAAERLLGHLQADLLGRVLTEVPGTAGRALASAGAEAADSAEPVTVQAGGGWYEVRAARAAEGLALTVSDVSRRRTVQERADRAAARATLLVRVAAELSGALDGVSALGRLARLVVPVLADGCVVTVVDREGRTRDVGSWHADPERRDLLARYARVRLDTLPPESPVGRALRTGEPVSAPVTEVLALMSDERTREMLRDLRAESVLVLPLPAESRTVGVLSLYLDAGRLPTPEDHATARAVAVQAGRAIDRVGRQSRQIQLAEALQRSLLTAPPAFPGVELVVRYVPAAEAARVGGDWYDAFSHPDGDAVVVIGDVVGHDTAAAAAMGQLRGLVRGIAHSSRGGPAEVLRGLDEAMATMHAGTLATAAVARLEAGGTRLRWANAGHPPPVLLRPDGGVTALAHEEADLLLGVDPTAERREDVVPLAPGSTVLLHTDGLVERRGSTLDEGSERLHRTLAELAGLPLPRLCDELLARLLQGTPQDDVALVALTVGRPSP
;
A
#
# COMPACT_ATOMS: atom_id res chain seq x y z
N MET A 1 -43.07 -25.56 1.92
CA MET A 1 -43.47 -24.47 2.84
C MET A 1 -42.27 -23.58 3.04
N ALA A 2 -42.49 -22.26 2.95
CA ALA A 2 -41.54 -21.16 3.08
C ALA A 2 -40.61 -20.89 1.88
N GLU A 3 -41.10 -20.06 0.95
CA GLU A 3 -40.28 -19.25 0.03
C GLU A 3 -39.59 -18.11 0.80
N PRO A 4 -38.34 -17.73 0.46
CA PRO A 4 -37.78 -16.44 0.83
C PRO A 4 -38.15 -15.39 -0.23
N LEU A 5 -38.89 -14.37 0.21
CA LEU A 5 -39.07 -13.11 -0.51
C LEU A 5 -37.76 -12.29 -0.48
N PHE A 6 -37.49 -11.61 -1.61
CA PHE A 6 -36.45 -10.59 -1.88
C PHE A 6 -35.21 -11.04 -2.68
N GLU A 7 -35.30 -10.90 -4.00
CA GLU A 7 -34.17 -10.57 -4.88
C GLU A 7 -33.94 -9.04 -4.93
N PRO A 8 -32.69 -8.55 -5.00
CA PRO A 8 -32.39 -7.13 -5.14
C PRO A 8 -32.54 -6.69 -6.60
N GLY A 9 -33.71 -6.12 -6.93
CA GLY A 9 -33.95 -5.46 -8.21
C GLY A 9 -33.09 -4.22 -8.38
N SER A 10 -32.35 -4.16 -9.49
CA SER A 10 -31.62 -2.98 -9.97
C SER A 10 -32.57 -1.80 -10.21
N VAL A 11 -32.61 -0.85 -9.28
CA VAL A 11 -33.31 0.42 -9.50
C VAL A 11 -32.40 1.33 -10.32
N ARG A 12 -32.48 1.20 -11.65
CA ARG A 12 -32.11 2.32 -12.54
C ARG A 12 -33.09 3.45 -12.24
N GLY A 13 -32.61 4.53 -11.61
CA GLY A 13 -33.39 5.75 -11.45
C GLY A 13 -33.81 6.26 -12.81
N VAL A 14 -35.10 6.11 -13.14
CA VAL A 14 -35.74 6.81 -14.25
C VAL A 14 -35.68 8.30 -13.90
N PRO A 15 -35.11 9.18 -14.75
CA PRO A 15 -35.17 10.61 -14.49
C PRO A 15 -36.65 11.02 -14.39
N PRO A 16 -37.03 11.91 -13.45
CA PRO A 16 -38.41 12.35 -13.35
C PRO A 16 -38.82 12.91 -14.72
N GLY A 17 -39.79 12.26 -15.37
CA GLY A 17 -40.38 12.79 -16.60
C GLY A 17 -40.95 14.18 -16.33
N PRO A 18 -40.98 15.07 -17.34
CA PRO A 18 -41.55 16.41 -17.16
C PRO A 18 -42.96 16.28 -16.61
N GLN A 19 -43.21 16.86 -15.43
CA GLN A 19 -44.55 16.87 -14.87
C GLN A 19 -45.49 17.57 -15.87
N PRO A 20 -46.63 16.98 -16.26
CA PRO A 20 -47.57 17.64 -17.15
C PRO A 20 -48.08 18.90 -16.45
N THR A 21 -47.67 20.06 -16.94
CA THR A 21 -48.22 21.36 -16.56
C THR A 21 -49.65 21.43 -17.07
N VAL A 22 -50.62 21.20 -16.18
CA VAL A 22 -52.03 21.46 -16.50
C VAL A 22 -52.17 22.97 -16.75
N PRO A 23 -52.57 23.41 -17.96
CA PRO A 23 -52.75 24.83 -18.21
C PRO A 23 -53.92 25.32 -17.36
N LEU A 24 -53.61 26.09 -16.32
CA LEU A 24 -54.63 26.74 -15.50
C LEU A 24 -55.39 27.76 -16.36
N PRO A 25 -56.72 27.85 -16.24
CA PRO A 25 -57.48 28.88 -16.94
C PRO A 25 -56.96 30.27 -16.58
N ARG A 26 -56.88 31.16 -17.56
CA ARG A 26 -56.49 32.57 -17.35
C ARG A 26 -57.39 33.15 -16.26
N ARG A 27 -56.83 33.41 -15.08
CA ARG A 27 -57.55 34.08 -13.99
C ARG A 27 -57.88 35.49 -14.43
N THR A 28 -59.16 35.86 -14.39
CA THR A 28 -59.55 37.28 -14.38
C THR A 28 -58.94 37.89 -13.12
N PRO A 29 -58.12 38.94 -13.22
CA PRO A 29 -57.56 39.58 -12.04
C PRO A 29 -58.71 40.06 -11.16
N PRO A 30 -58.68 39.82 -9.83
CA PRO A 30 -59.68 40.39 -8.94
C PRO A 30 -59.65 41.93 -9.09
N PRO A 31 -60.79 42.62 -8.92
CA PRO A 31 -60.78 44.08 -8.91
C PRO A 31 -59.88 44.54 -7.76
N GLY A 32 -58.73 45.08 -8.11
CA GLY A 32 -57.68 45.46 -7.18
C GLY A 32 -57.04 46.75 -7.63
N ASP A 33 -56.66 47.59 -6.67
CA ASP A 33 -55.94 48.84 -6.92
C ASP A 33 -54.58 48.53 -7.57
N PRO A 34 -54.30 48.99 -8.81
CA PRO A 34 -53.00 48.81 -9.46
C PRO A 34 -51.83 49.34 -8.63
N ALA A 35 -52.05 50.38 -7.82
CA ALA A 35 -51.03 50.92 -6.92
C ALA A 35 -50.68 49.94 -5.79
N ALA A 36 -51.67 49.20 -5.28
CA ALA A 36 -51.44 48.17 -4.26
C ALA A 36 -50.65 46.97 -4.80
N LEU A 37 -50.89 46.58 -6.06
CA LEU A 37 -50.11 45.53 -6.74
C LEU A 37 -48.68 45.99 -7.01
N ALA A 38 -48.48 47.21 -7.50
CA ALA A 38 -47.15 47.78 -7.71
C ALA A 38 -46.35 47.83 -6.39
N ALA A 39 -46.97 48.31 -5.31
CA ALA A 39 -46.35 48.33 -3.98
C ALA A 39 -45.99 46.93 -3.45
N LEU A 40 -46.75 45.90 -3.81
CA LEU A 40 -46.44 44.52 -3.44
C LEU A 40 -45.21 43.98 -4.21
N VAL A 41 -45.16 44.20 -5.52
CA VAL A 41 -44.03 43.76 -6.37
C VAL A 41 -42.75 44.55 -6.01
N ASP A 42 -42.89 45.79 -5.56
CA ASP A 42 -41.76 46.62 -5.13
C ASP A 42 -41.07 46.12 -3.86
N ARG A 43 -41.82 45.40 -3.02
CA ARG A 43 -41.30 44.76 -1.80
C ARG A 43 -40.72 43.37 -2.04
N LEU A 44 -40.78 42.85 -3.27
CA LEU A 44 -40.19 41.55 -3.58
C LEU A 44 -38.65 41.63 -3.51
N PRO A 45 -38.00 40.58 -2.98
CA PRO A 45 -36.54 40.52 -2.93
C PRO A 45 -35.91 40.27 -4.30
N ALA A 46 -36.66 39.71 -5.25
CA ALA A 46 -36.22 39.48 -6.62
C ALA A 46 -36.39 40.76 -7.45
N ALA A 47 -35.41 41.03 -8.32
CA ALA A 47 -35.51 42.10 -9.30
C ALA A 47 -36.50 41.69 -10.39
N VAL A 48 -37.46 42.56 -10.68
CA VAL A 48 -38.47 42.34 -11.72
C VAL A 48 -38.37 43.48 -12.72
N LEU A 49 -38.27 43.14 -14.01
CA LEU A 49 -38.16 44.07 -15.14
C LEU A 49 -39.28 43.72 -16.12
N ALA A 50 -39.93 44.72 -16.70
CA ALA A 50 -40.79 44.57 -17.85
C ALA A 50 -40.16 45.27 -19.05
N LEU A 51 -40.16 44.60 -20.19
CA LEU A 51 -39.61 45.06 -21.45
C LEU A 51 -40.72 45.09 -22.50
N ASP A 52 -40.73 46.09 -23.38
CA ASP A 52 -41.54 46.08 -24.60
C ASP A 52 -40.94 45.13 -25.68
N PRO A 53 -41.61 44.91 -26.83
CA PRO A 53 -41.08 44.07 -27.90
C PRO A 53 -39.73 44.53 -28.47
N GLU A 54 -39.43 45.83 -28.35
CA GLU A 54 -38.17 46.45 -28.75
C GLU A 54 -37.07 46.35 -27.68
N GLY A 55 -37.37 45.73 -26.52
CA GLY A 55 -36.42 45.52 -25.42
C GLY A 55 -36.22 46.74 -24.50
N ARG A 56 -37.12 47.71 -24.54
CA ARG A 56 -37.09 48.91 -23.68
C ARG A 56 -37.76 48.66 -22.35
N LEU A 57 -37.18 49.20 -21.28
CA LEU A 57 -37.70 49.09 -19.93
C LEU A 57 -39.02 49.86 -19.79
N THR A 58 -40.13 49.14 -19.63
CA THR A 58 -41.46 49.71 -19.37
C THR A 58 -41.78 49.75 -17.88
N TRP A 59 -41.15 48.87 -17.08
CA TRP A 59 -41.28 48.87 -15.63
C TRP A 59 -40.10 48.17 -14.96
N LEU A 60 -39.77 48.58 -13.74
CA LEU A 60 -38.82 47.88 -12.87
C LEU A 60 -39.14 48.16 -11.40
N ASN A 61 -38.82 47.22 -10.52
CA ASN A 61 -38.97 47.40 -9.07
C ASN A 61 -37.70 47.93 -8.39
N ALA A 62 -37.80 48.31 -7.12
CA ALA A 62 -36.68 48.79 -6.31
C ALA A 62 -35.53 47.77 -6.22
N ALA A 63 -35.80 46.46 -6.30
CA ALA A 63 -34.75 45.44 -6.36
C ALA A 63 -33.98 45.49 -7.70
N ALA A 64 -34.65 45.76 -8.81
CA ALA A 64 -34.03 45.97 -10.12
C ALA A 64 -33.24 47.28 -10.20
N GLU A 65 -33.72 48.37 -9.57
CA GLU A 65 -32.94 49.62 -9.44
C GLU A 65 -31.60 49.38 -8.73
N ARG A 66 -31.63 48.65 -7.61
CA ARG A 66 -30.40 48.27 -6.87
C ARG A 66 -29.47 47.39 -7.69
N LEU A 67 -30.01 46.46 -8.47
CA LEU A 67 -29.24 45.57 -9.33
C LEU A 67 -28.56 46.32 -10.48
N LEU A 68 -29.27 47.25 -11.11
CA LEU A 68 -28.76 48.04 -12.24
C LEU A 68 -27.96 49.27 -11.81
N GLY A 69 -28.06 49.69 -10.54
CA GLY A 69 -27.34 50.83 -9.99
C GLY A 69 -27.91 52.20 -10.39
N HIS A 70 -29.15 52.24 -10.89
CA HIS A 70 -29.81 53.45 -11.40
C HIS A 70 -31.28 53.50 -10.96
N LEU A 71 -31.81 54.71 -10.80
CA LEU A 71 -33.22 54.92 -10.47
C LEU A 71 -34.11 54.59 -11.67
N GLN A 72 -35.32 54.11 -11.39
CA GLN A 72 -36.33 53.74 -12.39
C GLN A 72 -36.61 54.90 -13.34
N ALA A 73 -36.74 56.12 -12.81
CA ALA A 73 -37.00 57.32 -13.61
C ALA A 73 -35.93 57.56 -14.70
N ASP A 74 -34.69 57.13 -14.47
CA ASP A 74 -33.58 57.30 -15.42
C ASP A 74 -33.52 56.18 -16.47
N LEU A 75 -34.15 55.03 -16.18
CA LEU A 75 -34.06 53.81 -16.97
C LEU A 75 -35.29 53.54 -17.84
N LEU A 76 -36.48 54.04 -17.46
CA LEU A 76 -37.70 53.84 -18.24
C LEU A 76 -37.56 54.37 -19.67
N GLY A 77 -38.01 53.58 -20.65
CA GLY A 77 -37.92 53.86 -22.10
C GLY A 77 -36.54 53.58 -22.73
N ARG A 78 -35.50 53.28 -21.94
CA ARG A 78 -34.19 52.86 -22.47
C ARG A 78 -34.16 51.38 -22.80
N VAL A 79 -33.36 51.00 -23.80
CA VAL A 79 -33.10 49.59 -24.13
C VAL A 79 -32.23 48.96 -23.03
N LEU A 80 -32.59 47.77 -22.55
CA LEU A 80 -31.87 47.12 -21.42
C LEU A 80 -30.36 46.93 -21.70
N THR A 81 -29.96 46.70 -22.95
CA THR A 81 -28.56 46.57 -23.36
C THR A 81 -27.77 47.89 -23.34
N GLU A 82 -28.47 49.03 -23.33
CA GLU A 82 -27.90 50.38 -23.32
C GLU A 82 -27.77 50.96 -21.90
N VAL A 83 -28.28 50.24 -20.89
CA VAL A 83 -28.12 50.61 -19.49
C VAL A 83 -26.62 50.65 -19.14
N PRO A 84 -26.11 51.72 -18.50
CA PRO A 84 -24.70 51.82 -18.17
C PRO A 84 -24.20 50.63 -17.32
N GLY A 85 -22.98 50.17 -17.61
CA GLY A 85 -22.37 49.01 -16.96
C GLY A 85 -22.50 47.72 -17.78
N THR A 86 -22.23 46.58 -17.15
CA THR A 86 -22.25 45.25 -17.79
C THR A 86 -23.50 44.45 -17.48
N ALA A 87 -24.24 44.82 -16.43
CA ALA A 87 -25.42 44.08 -15.97
C ALA A 87 -26.55 44.08 -17.01
N GLY A 88 -26.88 45.24 -17.61
CA GLY A 88 -27.94 45.34 -18.61
C GLY A 88 -27.74 44.38 -19.80
N ARG A 89 -26.52 44.34 -20.38
CA ARG A 89 -26.19 43.43 -21.48
C ARG A 89 -26.27 41.95 -21.08
N ALA A 90 -25.71 41.61 -19.91
CA ALA A 90 -25.73 40.23 -19.41
C ALA A 90 -27.17 39.74 -19.16
N LEU A 91 -28.01 40.59 -18.54
CA LEU A 91 -29.41 40.28 -18.26
C LEU A 91 -30.27 40.23 -19.51
N ALA A 92 -30.03 41.09 -20.51
CA ALA A 92 -30.74 41.05 -21.79
C ALA A 92 -30.45 39.74 -22.55
N SER A 93 -29.17 39.35 -22.63
CA SER A 93 -28.77 38.09 -23.28
C SER A 93 -29.38 36.87 -22.57
N ALA A 94 -29.26 36.80 -21.24
CA ALA A 94 -29.82 35.72 -20.45
C ALA A 94 -31.36 35.71 -20.48
N GLY A 95 -32.00 36.88 -20.55
CA GLY A 95 -33.44 37.03 -20.64
C GLY A 95 -34.00 36.53 -21.98
N ALA A 96 -33.31 36.81 -23.09
CA ALA A 96 -33.67 36.28 -24.41
C ALA A 96 -33.54 34.75 -24.44
N GLU A 97 -32.43 34.20 -23.96
CA GLU A 97 -32.21 32.75 -23.88
C GLU A 97 -33.24 32.06 -22.98
N ALA A 98 -33.57 32.64 -21.82
CA ALA A 98 -34.61 32.13 -20.93
C ALA A 98 -36.01 32.18 -21.57
N ALA A 99 -36.29 33.20 -22.41
CA ALA A 99 -37.57 33.34 -23.09
C ALA A 99 -37.76 32.34 -24.24
N ASP A 100 -36.66 31.90 -24.85
CA ASP A 100 -36.67 30.94 -25.96
C ASP A 100 -36.64 29.50 -25.45
N SER A 101 -35.87 29.21 -24.38
CA SER A 101 -35.77 27.88 -23.78
C SER A 101 -36.88 27.55 -22.79
N ALA A 102 -37.56 28.56 -22.24
CA ALA A 102 -38.48 28.46 -21.10
C ALA A 102 -37.83 27.89 -19.82
N GLU A 103 -36.49 27.87 -19.74
CA GLU A 103 -35.71 27.43 -18.59
C GLU A 103 -34.97 28.64 -17.95
N PRO A 104 -34.70 28.61 -16.63
CA PRO A 104 -33.90 29.64 -15.98
C PRO A 104 -32.45 29.63 -16.50
N VAL A 105 -31.92 30.81 -16.83
CA VAL A 105 -30.53 31.00 -17.29
C VAL A 105 -29.72 31.66 -16.19
N THR A 106 -28.56 31.11 -15.87
CA THR A 106 -27.65 31.70 -14.87
C THR A 106 -26.56 32.52 -15.55
N VAL A 107 -26.41 33.78 -15.15
CA VAL A 107 -25.45 34.71 -15.73
C VAL A 107 -24.62 35.42 -14.66
N GLN A 108 -23.38 35.75 -14.98
CA GLN A 108 -22.53 36.59 -14.13
C GLN A 108 -22.69 38.05 -14.54
N ALA A 109 -23.04 38.92 -13.60
CA ALA A 109 -23.21 40.36 -13.82
C ALA A 109 -22.73 41.14 -12.59
N GLY A 110 -22.11 42.31 -12.75
CA GLY A 110 -21.78 43.19 -11.61
C GLY A 110 -20.99 42.56 -10.45
N GLY A 111 -20.23 41.47 -10.69
CA GLY A 111 -19.50 40.73 -9.65
C GLY A 111 -20.28 39.63 -8.92
N GLY A 112 -21.55 39.41 -9.25
CA GLY A 112 -22.42 38.36 -8.69
C GLY A 112 -22.96 37.39 -9.75
N TRP A 113 -23.62 36.34 -9.27
CA TRP A 113 -24.32 35.35 -10.10
C TRP A 113 -25.83 35.51 -9.94
N TYR A 114 -26.54 35.59 -11.07
CA TYR A 114 -27.98 35.81 -11.11
C TYR A 114 -28.68 34.73 -11.93
N GLU A 115 -29.82 34.25 -11.43
CA GLU A 115 -30.73 33.37 -12.18
C GLU A 115 -31.82 34.26 -12.81
N VAL A 116 -31.89 34.26 -14.13
CA VAL A 116 -32.84 35.03 -14.93
C VAL A 116 -33.92 34.07 -15.43
N ARG A 117 -35.18 34.43 -15.17
CA ARG A 117 -36.37 33.77 -15.72
C ARG A 117 -37.13 34.77 -16.56
N ALA A 118 -37.67 34.30 -17.68
CA ALA A 118 -38.44 35.14 -18.58
C ALA A 118 -39.86 34.59 -18.74
N ALA A 119 -40.84 35.49 -18.73
CA ALA A 119 -42.23 35.19 -19.01
C ALA A 119 -42.74 36.14 -20.09
N ARG A 120 -43.31 35.58 -21.17
CA ARG A 120 -43.92 36.38 -22.24
C ARG A 120 -45.25 36.94 -21.74
N ALA A 121 -45.39 38.26 -21.78
CA ALA A 121 -46.60 38.99 -21.47
C ALA A 121 -47.27 39.50 -22.76
N ALA A 122 -48.52 39.98 -22.67
CA ALA A 122 -49.25 40.50 -23.83
C ALA A 122 -48.56 41.72 -24.49
N GLU A 123 -47.79 42.48 -23.71
CA GLU A 123 -47.15 43.75 -24.13
C GLU A 123 -45.61 43.67 -24.17
N GLY A 124 -45.03 42.46 -24.10
CA GLY A 124 -43.58 42.25 -24.18
C GLY A 124 -43.05 41.14 -23.27
N LEU A 125 -41.91 41.36 -22.61
CA LEU A 125 -41.19 40.36 -21.82
C LEU A 125 -41.05 40.79 -20.36
N ALA A 126 -41.50 39.95 -19.42
CA ALA A 126 -41.23 40.12 -18.00
C ALA A 126 -40.03 39.27 -17.59
N LEU A 127 -38.98 39.89 -17.02
CA LEU A 127 -37.83 39.21 -16.46
C LEU A 127 -37.91 39.21 -14.94
N THR A 128 -37.64 38.06 -14.33
CA THR A 128 -37.37 37.93 -12.89
C THR A 128 -35.92 37.53 -12.70
N VAL A 129 -35.19 38.30 -11.90
CA VAL A 129 -33.76 38.12 -11.66
C VAL A 129 -33.53 37.90 -10.17
N SER A 130 -33.01 36.72 -9.82
CA SER A 130 -32.72 36.33 -8.44
C SER A 130 -31.21 36.25 -8.22
N ASP A 131 -30.70 36.88 -7.16
CA ASP A 131 -29.30 36.72 -6.75
C ASP A 131 -29.06 35.32 -6.19
N VAL A 132 -28.23 34.54 -6.89
CA VAL A 132 -27.86 33.17 -6.52
C VAL A 132 -26.41 33.07 -6.08
N SER A 133 -25.71 34.20 -5.89
CA SER A 133 -24.29 34.26 -5.52
C SER A 133 -24.02 33.50 -4.23
N ARG A 134 -24.80 33.75 -3.17
CA ARG A 134 -24.65 33.04 -1.88
C ARG A 134 -24.86 31.54 -2.04
N ARG A 135 -25.89 31.13 -2.79
CA ARG A 135 -26.21 29.71 -3.05
C ARG A 135 -25.06 29.03 -3.81
N ARG A 136 -24.55 29.67 -4.86
CA ARG A 136 -23.40 29.17 -5.65
C ARG A 136 -22.14 29.04 -4.82
N THR A 137 -21.76 30.08 -4.07
CA THR A 137 -20.57 30.03 -3.21
C THR A 137 -20.68 28.94 -2.14
N VAL A 138 -21.87 28.73 -1.55
CA VAL A 138 -22.09 27.64 -0.59
C VAL A 138 -21.97 26.27 -1.26
N GLN A 139 -22.57 26.09 -2.44
CA GLN A 139 -22.49 24.84 -3.20
C GLN A 139 -21.05 24.53 -3.61
N GLU A 140 -20.32 25.49 -4.19
CA GLU A 140 -18.92 25.32 -4.60
C GLU A 140 -18.02 24.97 -3.41
N ARG A 141 -18.25 25.58 -2.23
CA ARG A 141 -17.54 25.24 -1.00
C ARG A 141 -17.86 23.82 -0.54
N ALA A 142 -19.13 23.40 -0.61
CA ALA A 142 -19.55 22.05 -0.26
C ALA A 142 -18.94 21.01 -1.22
N ASP A 143 -18.95 21.28 -2.53
CA ASP A 143 -18.38 20.41 -3.55
C ASP A 143 -16.86 20.27 -3.37
N ARG A 144 -16.15 21.39 -3.12
CA ARG A 144 -14.72 21.36 -2.79
C ARG A 144 -14.44 20.61 -1.49
N ALA A 145 -15.25 20.77 -0.46
CA ALA A 145 -15.10 20.05 0.80
C ALA A 145 -15.30 18.54 0.60
N ALA A 146 -16.33 18.14 -0.16
CA ALA A 146 -16.60 16.75 -0.51
C ALA A 146 -15.46 16.13 -1.34
N ALA A 147 -14.93 16.88 -2.32
CA ALA A 147 -13.78 16.44 -3.11
C ALA A 147 -12.52 16.21 -2.25
N ARG A 148 -12.24 17.12 -1.30
CA ARG A 148 -11.12 16.99 -0.34
C ARG A 148 -11.30 15.80 0.61
N ALA A 149 -12.50 15.60 1.14
CA ALA A 149 -12.80 14.45 1.99
C ALA A 149 -12.63 13.12 1.21
N THR A 150 -13.15 13.07 -0.02
CA THR A 150 -13.01 11.91 -0.91
C THR A 150 -11.55 11.62 -1.23
N LEU A 151 -10.74 12.66 -1.48
CA LEU A 151 -9.31 12.51 -1.70
C LEU A 151 -8.62 11.81 -0.52
N LEU A 152 -8.85 12.28 0.71
CA LEU A 152 -8.23 11.71 1.91
C LEU A 152 -8.60 10.24 2.10
N VAL A 153 -9.85 9.86 1.82
CA VAL A 153 -10.29 8.46 1.86
C VAL A 153 -9.56 7.61 0.81
N ARG A 154 -9.46 8.09 -0.43
CA ARG A 154 -8.78 7.36 -1.51
C ARG A 154 -7.28 7.21 -1.24
N VAL A 155 -6.63 8.25 -0.73
CA VAL A 155 -5.22 8.21 -0.33
C VAL A 155 -5.00 7.20 0.80
N ALA A 156 -5.86 7.21 1.82
CA ALA A 156 -5.78 6.25 2.92
C ALA A 156 -5.94 4.80 2.42
N ALA A 157 -6.89 4.55 1.52
CA ALA A 157 -7.10 3.22 0.95
C ALA A 157 -5.89 2.74 0.12
N GLU A 158 -5.34 3.61 -0.73
CA GLU A 158 -4.18 3.31 -1.57
C GLU A 158 -2.93 2.97 -0.74
N LEU A 159 -2.69 3.71 0.35
CA LEU A 159 -1.54 3.51 1.21
C LEU A 159 -1.69 2.34 2.20
N SER A 160 -2.92 1.92 2.53
CA SER A 160 -3.15 0.82 3.48
C SER A 160 -3.00 -0.56 2.85
N GLY A 161 -3.31 -0.70 1.56
CA GLY A 161 -3.27 -1.97 0.83
C GLY A 161 -1.91 -2.35 0.25
N ALA A 162 -0.89 -1.50 0.41
CA ALA A 162 0.37 -1.65 -0.30
C ALA A 162 1.43 -2.39 0.54
N LEU A 163 1.92 -3.52 0.01
CA LEU A 163 3.12 -4.20 0.52
C LEU A 163 4.41 -3.45 0.12
N ASP A 164 4.36 -2.71 -0.99
CA ASP A 164 5.42 -1.81 -1.43
C ASP A 164 4.96 -0.35 -1.32
N GLY A 165 5.50 0.33 -0.30
CA GLY A 165 5.23 1.74 -0.07
C GLY A 165 5.64 2.64 -1.24
N VAL A 166 6.71 2.31 -1.98
CA VAL A 166 7.20 3.13 -3.08
C VAL A 166 6.24 3.11 -4.27
N SER A 167 5.76 1.93 -4.65
CA SER A 167 4.78 1.78 -5.72
C SER A 167 3.45 2.49 -5.41
N ALA A 168 3.00 2.46 -4.15
CA ALA A 168 1.77 3.15 -3.73
C ALA A 168 1.90 4.68 -3.81
N LEU A 169 3.04 5.21 -3.37
CA LEU A 169 3.35 6.64 -3.50
C LEU A 169 3.39 7.10 -4.95
N GLY A 170 3.88 6.26 -5.86
CA GLY A 170 3.89 6.53 -7.29
C GLY A 170 2.49 6.86 -7.85
N ARG A 171 1.45 6.27 -7.26
CA ARG A 171 0.05 6.46 -7.66
C ARG A 171 -0.62 7.66 -6.97
N LEU A 172 -0.08 8.18 -5.87
CA LEU A 172 -0.63 9.35 -5.16
C LEU A 172 -0.73 10.59 -6.05
N ALA A 173 0.25 10.81 -6.95
CA ALA A 173 0.24 11.96 -7.84
C ALA A 173 -1.06 12.04 -8.66
N ARG A 174 -1.61 10.90 -9.09
CA ARG A 174 -2.87 10.82 -9.86
C ARG A 174 -4.10 11.19 -9.03
N LEU A 175 -4.10 10.88 -7.73
CA LEU A 175 -5.20 11.16 -6.82
C LEU A 175 -5.21 12.64 -6.42
N VAL A 176 -4.03 13.21 -6.17
CA VAL A 176 -3.88 14.56 -5.61
C VAL A 176 -4.17 15.66 -6.62
N VAL A 177 -3.70 15.50 -7.87
CA VAL A 177 -3.79 16.53 -8.92
C VAL A 177 -5.22 17.04 -9.12
N PRO A 178 -6.25 16.21 -9.39
CA PRO A 178 -7.60 16.72 -9.66
C PRO A 178 -8.19 17.68 -8.61
N VAL A 179 -7.74 17.58 -7.35
CA VAL A 179 -8.25 18.39 -6.25
C VAL A 179 -7.28 19.53 -5.91
N LEU A 180 -5.98 19.26 -5.79
CA LEU A 180 -5.05 20.15 -5.10
C LEU A 180 -4.02 20.83 -6.01
N ALA A 181 -3.75 20.34 -7.22
CA ALA A 181 -2.64 20.85 -8.05
C ALA A 181 -2.83 20.60 -9.54
N ASP A 182 -2.07 21.27 -10.40
CA ASP A 182 -2.08 21.01 -11.86
C ASP A 182 -1.02 19.97 -12.24
N GLY A 183 0.11 19.97 -11.52
CA GLY A 183 1.13 18.94 -11.59
C GLY A 183 1.55 18.43 -10.20
N CYS A 184 1.98 17.19 -10.12
CA CYS A 184 2.48 16.61 -8.89
C CYS A 184 3.68 15.70 -9.15
N VAL A 185 4.70 15.79 -8.30
CA VAL A 185 5.83 14.86 -8.25
C VAL A 185 6.05 14.39 -6.81
N VAL A 186 6.21 13.09 -6.63
CA VAL A 186 6.48 12.47 -5.33
C VAL A 186 7.93 12.02 -5.28
N THR A 187 8.68 12.52 -4.30
CA THR A 187 10.08 12.18 -4.03
C THR A 187 10.16 11.38 -2.75
N VAL A 188 10.94 10.32 -2.72
CA VAL A 188 11.31 9.60 -1.51
C VAL A 188 12.80 9.73 -1.24
N VAL A 189 13.18 9.62 0.02
CA VAL A 189 14.57 9.51 0.45
C VAL A 189 14.80 8.09 0.94
N ASP A 190 15.77 7.40 0.34
CA ASP A 190 16.17 6.07 0.78
C ASP A 190 16.90 6.12 2.15
N ARG A 191 17.49 4.99 2.55
CA ARG A 191 18.20 4.90 3.83
C ARG A 191 19.60 5.51 3.75
N GLU A 192 20.21 5.50 2.58
CA GLU A 192 21.52 6.10 2.31
C GLU A 192 21.44 7.62 2.13
N GLY A 193 20.23 8.19 2.17
CA GLY A 193 19.99 9.62 2.02
C GLY A 193 19.85 10.05 0.56
N ARG A 194 19.81 9.10 -0.40
CA ARG A 194 19.62 9.41 -1.81
C ARG A 194 18.15 9.68 -2.08
N THR A 195 17.91 10.72 -2.85
CA THR A 195 16.57 11.12 -3.27
C THR A 195 16.21 10.42 -4.57
N ARG A 196 14.94 10.04 -4.71
CA ARG A 196 14.41 9.49 -5.96
C ARG A 196 12.97 9.92 -6.16
N ASP A 197 12.64 10.36 -7.37
CA ASP A 197 11.27 10.58 -7.78
C ASP A 197 10.61 9.23 -8.14
N VAL A 198 9.46 8.96 -7.52
CA VAL A 198 8.76 7.65 -7.61
C VAL A 198 7.39 7.75 -8.26
N GLY A 199 6.88 8.96 -8.45
CA GLY A 199 5.62 9.22 -9.13
C GLY A 199 5.55 10.63 -9.66
N SER A 200 4.91 10.80 -10.81
CA SER A 200 4.54 12.10 -11.33
C SER A 200 3.21 12.04 -12.09
N TRP A 201 2.45 13.13 -12.06
CA TRP A 201 1.20 13.26 -12.80
C TRP A 201 0.85 14.71 -13.08
N HIS A 202 0.22 14.97 -14.23
CA HIS A 202 -0.26 16.29 -14.62
C HIS A 202 -1.73 16.22 -15.08
N ALA A 203 -2.51 17.25 -14.78
CA ALA A 203 -3.93 17.36 -15.15
C ALA A 203 -4.08 17.37 -16.67
N ASP A 204 -3.40 18.31 -17.32
CA ASP A 204 -3.27 18.43 -18.78
C ASP A 204 -2.53 17.21 -19.37
N PRO A 205 -3.17 16.39 -20.23
CA PRO A 205 -2.55 15.25 -20.89
C PRO A 205 -1.29 15.60 -21.70
N GLU A 206 -1.22 16.78 -22.33
CA GLU A 206 -0.10 17.17 -23.19
C GLU A 206 1.18 17.44 -22.39
N ARG A 207 1.04 17.84 -21.12
CA ARG A 207 2.18 18.13 -20.22
C ARG A 207 2.61 16.93 -19.38
N ARG A 208 1.89 15.80 -19.39
CA ARG A 208 2.22 14.61 -18.58
C ARG A 208 3.60 14.06 -18.90
N ASP A 209 3.90 13.89 -20.18
CA ASP A 209 5.21 13.37 -20.62
C ASP A 209 6.34 14.36 -20.32
N LEU A 210 6.06 15.66 -20.40
CA LEU A 210 7.02 16.69 -20.02
C LEU A 210 7.34 16.63 -18.53
N LEU A 211 6.33 16.54 -17.67
CA LEU A 211 6.53 16.43 -16.21
C LEU A 211 7.28 15.14 -15.85
N ALA A 212 6.97 14.03 -16.50
CA ALA A 212 7.65 12.76 -16.29
C ALA A 212 9.12 12.77 -16.78
N ARG A 213 9.44 13.52 -17.84
CA ARG A 213 10.84 13.78 -18.25
C ARG A 213 11.55 14.65 -17.23
N TYR A 214 10.93 15.75 -16.79
CA TYR A 214 11.49 16.65 -15.79
C TYR A 214 11.78 15.94 -14.46
N ALA A 215 10.83 15.15 -13.94
CA ALA A 215 11.00 14.38 -12.69
C ALA A 215 12.19 13.39 -12.75
N ARG A 216 12.54 12.87 -13.93
CA ARG A 216 13.68 11.94 -14.06
C ARG A 216 15.05 12.61 -13.89
N VAL A 217 15.16 13.91 -14.11
CA VAL A 217 16.44 14.63 -14.14
C VAL A 217 16.53 15.77 -13.13
N ARG A 218 15.41 16.22 -12.56
CA ARG A 218 15.38 17.40 -11.68
C ARG A 218 16.23 17.22 -10.41
N LEU A 219 16.28 16.03 -9.82
CA LEU A 219 17.00 15.82 -8.56
C LEU A 219 18.52 15.95 -8.71
N ASP A 220 19.07 15.63 -9.88
CA ASP A 220 20.51 15.76 -10.17
C ASP A 220 20.93 17.21 -10.43
N THR A 221 19.95 18.10 -10.68
CA THR A 221 20.18 19.49 -11.12
C THR A 221 19.72 20.52 -10.10
N LEU A 222 18.86 20.15 -9.15
CA LEU A 222 18.36 21.03 -8.11
C LEU A 222 19.38 21.17 -6.98
N PRO A 223 19.82 22.40 -6.64
CA PRO A 223 20.73 22.60 -5.53
C PRO A 223 20.02 22.37 -4.18
N PRO A 224 20.77 22.17 -3.08
CA PRO A 224 20.20 22.05 -1.73
C PRO A 224 19.28 23.23 -1.36
N GLU A 225 19.54 24.44 -1.84
CA GLU A 225 18.76 25.64 -1.57
C GLU A 225 17.39 25.65 -2.25
N SER A 226 17.15 24.73 -3.20
CA SER A 226 15.85 24.58 -3.86
C SER A 226 14.71 24.32 -2.84
N PRO A 227 13.44 24.62 -3.19
CA PRO A 227 12.31 24.31 -2.31
C PRO A 227 12.24 22.84 -1.87
N VAL A 228 12.63 21.91 -2.75
CA VAL A 228 12.76 20.47 -2.44
C VAL A 228 13.83 20.22 -1.39
N GLY A 229 15.04 20.73 -1.60
CA GLY A 229 16.14 20.54 -0.65
C GLY A 229 15.88 21.20 0.70
N ARG A 230 15.25 22.40 0.72
CA ARG A 230 14.83 23.08 1.95
C ARG A 230 13.80 22.28 2.72
N ALA A 231 12.71 21.84 2.08
CA ALA A 231 11.67 21.05 2.75
C ALA A 231 12.20 19.73 3.33
N LEU A 232 13.11 19.07 2.60
CA LEU A 232 13.79 17.86 3.08
C LEU A 232 14.65 18.13 4.34
N ARG A 233 15.38 19.24 4.38
CA ARG A 233 16.24 19.60 5.52
C ARG A 233 15.46 20.11 6.73
N THR A 234 14.49 20.99 6.53
CA THR A 234 13.78 21.66 7.63
C THR A 234 12.61 20.83 8.16
N GLY A 235 12.06 19.92 7.35
CA GLY A 235 10.82 19.22 7.69
C GLY A 235 9.59 20.14 7.68
N GLU A 236 9.71 21.32 7.07
CA GLU A 236 8.62 22.31 6.95
C GLU A 236 8.19 22.50 5.49
N PRO A 237 6.90 22.78 5.22
CA PRO A 237 6.46 23.08 3.87
C PRO A 237 7.09 24.36 3.32
N VAL A 238 7.41 24.33 2.03
CA VAL A 238 8.00 25.47 1.31
C VAL A 238 7.11 25.80 0.11
N SER A 239 6.64 27.04 0.04
CA SER A 239 5.97 27.59 -1.14
C SER A 239 6.89 28.60 -1.79
N ALA A 240 7.06 28.52 -3.12
CA ALA A 240 7.89 29.43 -3.88
C ALA A 240 7.32 29.65 -5.29
N PRO A 241 7.48 30.84 -5.88
CA PRO A 241 7.20 31.04 -7.30
C PRO A 241 8.20 30.23 -8.14
N VAL A 242 7.75 29.70 -9.28
CA VAL A 242 8.61 28.90 -10.16
C VAL A 242 9.78 29.71 -10.70
N THR A 243 9.62 31.03 -10.84
CA THR A 243 10.71 31.95 -11.23
C THR A 243 11.91 31.91 -10.28
N GLU A 244 11.69 31.75 -8.98
CA GLU A 244 12.76 31.58 -7.98
C GLU A 244 13.47 30.23 -8.18
N VAL A 245 12.70 29.17 -8.46
CA VAL A 245 13.27 27.83 -8.73
C VAL A 245 14.12 27.85 -9.98
N LEU A 246 13.65 28.46 -11.07
CA LEU A 246 14.39 28.58 -12.32
C LEU A 246 15.72 29.32 -12.15
N ALA A 247 15.78 30.32 -11.27
CA ALA A 247 16.99 31.07 -10.97
C ALA A 247 18.05 30.26 -10.21
N LEU A 248 17.64 29.22 -9.48
CA LEU A 248 18.54 28.32 -8.74
C LEU A 248 19.08 27.16 -9.59
N MET A 249 18.43 26.86 -10.73
CA MET A 249 18.84 25.76 -11.60
C MET A 249 20.03 26.18 -12.45
N SER A 250 21.07 25.34 -12.55
CA SER A 250 22.24 25.57 -13.41
C SER A 250 22.09 24.93 -14.79
N ASP A 251 21.45 23.75 -14.87
CA ASP A 251 21.23 23.02 -16.12
C ASP A 251 20.12 23.65 -16.99
N GLU A 252 20.48 24.12 -18.19
CA GLU A 252 19.54 24.81 -19.09
C GLU A 252 18.42 23.88 -19.57
N ARG A 253 18.74 22.64 -19.92
CA ARG A 253 17.76 21.69 -20.47
C ARG A 253 16.65 21.40 -19.47
N THR A 254 17.00 21.17 -18.21
CA THR A 254 16.03 20.92 -17.14
C THR A 254 15.28 22.20 -16.77
N ARG A 255 15.94 23.36 -16.84
CA ARG A 255 15.32 24.68 -16.65
C ARG A 255 14.27 24.97 -17.71
N GLU A 256 14.54 24.68 -18.97
CA GLU A 256 13.58 24.78 -20.09
C GLU A 256 12.37 23.88 -19.86
N MET A 257 12.58 22.63 -19.44
CA MET A 257 11.46 21.73 -19.13
C MET A 257 10.53 22.30 -18.05
N LEU A 258 11.09 22.88 -16.97
CA LEU A 258 10.29 23.50 -15.91
C LEU A 258 9.55 24.75 -16.40
N ARG A 259 10.18 25.54 -17.29
CA ARG A 259 9.55 26.71 -17.91
C ARG A 259 8.38 26.30 -18.81
N ASP A 260 8.54 25.24 -19.60
CA ASP A 260 7.51 24.72 -20.51
C ASP A 260 6.35 24.04 -19.78
N LEU A 261 6.52 23.64 -18.52
CA LEU A 261 5.40 23.18 -17.68
C LEU A 261 4.39 24.30 -17.40
N ARG A 262 4.82 25.58 -17.49
CA ARG A 262 4.00 26.79 -17.28
C ARG A 262 3.33 26.91 -15.90
N ALA A 263 3.88 26.22 -14.90
CA ALA A 263 3.48 26.40 -13.52
C ALA A 263 3.93 27.78 -13.00
N GLU A 264 3.08 28.48 -12.25
CA GLU A 264 3.38 29.77 -11.64
C GLU A 264 4.08 29.61 -10.29
N SER A 265 3.64 28.63 -9.49
CA SER A 265 4.21 28.36 -8.17
C SER A 265 4.32 26.87 -7.87
N VAL A 266 5.14 26.54 -6.88
CA VAL A 266 5.29 25.17 -6.35
C VAL A 266 5.12 25.18 -4.83
N LEU A 267 4.31 24.26 -4.32
CA LEU A 267 4.19 23.94 -2.91
C LEU A 267 4.85 22.58 -2.65
N VAL A 268 5.92 22.57 -1.87
CA VAL A 268 6.64 21.36 -1.47
C VAL A 268 6.28 21.01 -0.03
N LEU A 269 5.72 19.83 0.17
CA LEU A 269 5.30 19.32 1.47
C LEU A 269 6.21 18.17 1.90
N PRO A 270 6.86 18.23 3.07
CA PRO A 270 7.63 17.11 3.60
C PRO A 270 6.71 15.93 3.92
N LEU A 271 7.20 14.72 3.71
CA LEU A 271 6.58 13.47 4.14
C LEU A 271 7.19 13.09 5.50
N PRO A 272 6.56 13.45 6.63
CA PRO A 272 7.15 13.21 7.95
C PRO A 272 7.09 11.73 8.33
N ALA A 273 8.18 11.24 8.91
CA ALA A 273 8.26 10.01 9.68
C ALA A 273 8.69 10.34 11.12
N GLU A 274 8.69 9.34 12.00
CA GLU A 274 8.92 9.52 13.45
C GLU A 274 10.23 10.26 13.79
N SER A 275 11.30 10.02 13.03
CA SER A 275 12.64 10.57 13.31
C SER A 275 13.28 11.35 12.14
N ARG A 276 12.64 11.42 10.97
CA ARG A 276 13.17 12.13 9.79
C ARG A 276 12.10 12.42 8.74
N THR A 277 12.43 13.27 7.78
CA THR A 277 11.65 13.42 6.54
C THR A 277 12.02 12.29 5.57
N VAL A 278 11.05 11.49 5.16
CA VAL A 278 11.26 10.33 4.26
C VAL A 278 11.01 10.64 2.79
N GLY A 279 10.66 11.89 2.47
CA GLY A 279 10.37 12.34 1.12
C GLY A 279 9.69 13.70 1.07
N VAL A 280 9.30 14.12 -0.13
CA VAL A 280 8.46 15.32 -0.34
C VAL A 280 7.37 15.06 -1.38
N LEU A 281 6.28 15.80 -1.26
CA LEU A 281 5.23 15.94 -2.26
C LEU A 281 5.34 17.34 -2.87
N SER A 282 5.71 17.42 -4.15
CA SER A 282 5.82 18.69 -4.89
C SER A 282 4.54 18.93 -5.70
N LEU A 283 3.80 19.98 -5.39
CA LEU A 283 2.57 20.38 -6.06
C LEU A 283 2.82 21.64 -6.91
N TYR A 284 2.65 21.51 -8.22
CA TYR A 284 2.79 22.60 -9.18
C TYR A 284 1.42 23.20 -9.48
N LEU A 285 1.33 24.53 -9.45
CA LEU A 285 0.10 25.29 -9.59
C LEU A 285 0.22 26.24 -10.77
N ASP A 286 -0.71 26.15 -11.72
CA ASP A 286 -0.81 27.03 -12.88
C ASP A 286 -1.44 28.38 -12.52
N ALA A 287 -1.30 29.35 -13.42
CA ALA A 287 -1.86 30.67 -13.23
C ALA A 287 -3.38 30.64 -13.05
N GLY A 288 -3.86 31.35 -12.02
CA GLY A 288 -5.28 31.43 -11.67
C GLY A 288 -5.76 30.37 -10.66
N ARG A 289 -4.94 29.35 -10.33
CA ARG A 289 -5.23 28.46 -9.20
C ARG A 289 -4.73 29.06 -7.89
N LEU A 290 -5.65 29.57 -7.08
CA LEU A 290 -5.37 30.13 -5.74
C LEU A 290 -5.74 29.11 -4.65
N PRO A 291 -4.76 28.38 -4.06
CA PRO A 291 -5.05 27.40 -3.02
C PRO A 291 -5.56 28.08 -1.75
N THR A 292 -6.62 27.53 -1.19
CA THR A 292 -7.21 27.98 0.08
C THR A 292 -6.42 27.42 1.27
N PRO A 293 -6.55 28.01 2.49
CA PRO A 293 -5.99 27.43 3.71
C PRO A 293 -6.41 25.97 3.91
N GLU A 294 -7.64 25.63 3.52
CA GLU A 294 -8.16 24.28 3.60
C GLU A 294 -7.54 23.32 2.57
N ASP A 295 -7.16 23.80 1.38
CA ASP A 295 -6.39 23.04 0.40
C ASP A 295 -5.00 22.71 0.95
N HIS A 296 -4.33 23.69 1.57
CA HIS A 296 -3.04 23.49 2.24
C HIS A 296 -3.14 22.47 3.38
N ALA A 297 -4.19 22.55 4.21
CA ALA A 297 -4.42 21.59 5.29
C ALA A 297 -4.65 20.17 4.74
N THR A 298 -5.40 20.05 3.65
CA THR A 298 -5.65 18.76 2.97
C THR A 298 -4.36 18.19 2.36
N ALA A 299 -3.57 19.02 1.68
CA ALA A 299 -2.29 18.62 1.10
C ALA A 299 -1.29 18.15 2.18
N ARG A 300 -1.25 18.84 3.33
CA ARG A 300 -0.46 18.43 4.50
C ARG A 300 -0.95 17.10 5.07
N ALA A 301 -2.27 16.88 5.17
CA ALA A 301 -2.82 15.61 5.64
C ALA A 301 -2.43 14.45 4.71
N VAL A 302 -2.48 14.64 3.39
CA VAL A 302 -1.96 13.66 2.40
C VAL A 302 -0.48 13.38 2.62
N ALA A 303 0.35 14.42 2.79
CA ALA A 303 1.78 14.27 3.02
C ALA A 303 2.09 13.50 4.32
N VAL A 304 1.37 13.77 5.40
CA VAL A 304 1.48 13.04 6.69
C VAL A 304 1.09 11.57 6.53
N GLN A 305 -0.01 11.28 5.82
CA GLN A 305 -0.42 9.89 5.56
C GLN A 305 0.63 9.12 4.73
N ALA A 306 1.15 9.76 3.68
CA ALA A 306 2.20 9.20 2.84
C ALA A 306 3.49 8.93 3.62
N GLY A 307 3.94 9.88 4.46
CA GLY A 307 5.12 9.70 5.31
C GLY A 307 4.96 8.55 6.31
N ARG A 308 3.81 8.44 6.97
CA ARG A 308 3.49 7.33 7.89
C ARG A 308 3.47 5.97 7.19
N ALA A 309 2.97 5.89 5.97
CA ALA A 309 2.94 4.65 5.20
C ALA A 309 4.36 4.16 4.88
N ILE A 310 5.25 5.06 4.44
CA ILE A 310 6.67 4.74 4.19
C ILE A 310 7.34 4.25 5.46
N ASP A 311 7.14 4.97 6.56
CA ASP A 311 7.78 4.67 7.83
C ASP A 311 7.33 3.31 8.37
N ARG A 312 6.03 2.98 8.26
CA ARG A 312 5.49 1.68 8.64
C ARG A 312 6.14 0.54 7.85
N VAL A 313 6.16 0.64 6.52
CA VAL A 313 6.79 -0.38 5.65
C VAL A 313 8.27 -0.52 5.98
N GLY A 314 8.97 0.61 6.13
CA GLY A 314 10.39 0.64 6.49
C GLY A 314 10.70 0.00 7.84
N ARG A 315 9.87 0.23 8.87
CA ARG A 315 10.01 -0.38 10.20
C ARG A 315 9.75 -1.88 10.16
N GLN A 316 8.69 -2.31 9.48
CA GLN A 316 8.37 -3.73 9.33
C GLN A 316 9.53 -4.48 8.65
N SER A 317 10.08 -3.96 7.55
CA SER A 317 11.23 -4.57 6.88
C SER A 317 12.48 -4.63 7.77
N ARG A 318 12.70 -3.69 8.70
CA ARG A 318 13.82 -3.76 9.65
C ARG A 318 13.62 -4.84 10.70
N GLN A 319 12.42 -4.93 11.26
CA GLN A 319 12.11 -5.94 12.27
C GLN A 319 12.33 -7.35 11.71
N ILE A 320 11.91 -7.56 10.47
CA ILE A 320 12.18 -8.75 9.66
C ILE A 320 13.69 -9.00 9.53
N GLN A 321 14.45 -8.04 9.02
CA GLN A 321 15.89 -8.19 8.77
C GLN A 321 16.66 -8.49 10.05
N LEU A 322 16.27 -7.86 11.16
CA LEU A 322 16.86 -8.11 12.47
C LEU A 322 16.54 -9.52 12.97
N ALA A 323 15.30 -9.98 12.81
CA ALA A 323 14.94 -11.33 13.21
C ALA A 323 15.65 -12.40 12.37
N GLU A 324 15.72 -12.22 11.04
CA GLU A 324 16.53 -13.09 10.16
C GLU A 324 18.01 -13.09 10.56
N ALA A 325 18.58 -11.92 10.86
CA ALA A 325 19.99 -11.82 11.26
C ALA A 325 20.25 -12.51 12.60
N LEU A 326 19.34 -12.36 13.58
CA LEU A 326 19.39 -13.06 14.86
C LEU A 326 19.31 -14.57 14.65
N GLN A 327 18.34 -15.05 13.88
CA GLN A 327 18.18 -16.46 13.56
C GLN A 327 19.43 -17.04 12.88
N ARG A 328 19.97 -16.37 11.85
CA ARG A 328 21.23 -16.80 11.19
C ARG A 328 22.42 -16.80 12.15
N SER A 329 22.47 -15.90 13.14
CA SER A 329 23.54 -15.90 14.14
C SER A 329 23.41 -17.03 15.15
N LEU A 330 22.19 -17.53 15.38
CA LEU A 330 21.95 -18.72 16.19
C LEU A 330 22.39 -19.99 15.45
N LEU A 331 22.26 -20.06 14.12
CA LEU A 331 22.72 -21.19 13.31
C LEU A 331 24.25 -21.19 13.18
N THR A 332 24.92 -21.96 14.03
CA THR A 332 26.40 -22.00 14.09
C THR A 332 26.98 -22.88 12.98
N ALA A 333 28.14 -22.51 12.44
CA ALA A 333 28.88 -23.39 11.53
C ALA A 333 29.25 -24.70 12.27
N PRO A 334 29.07 -25.87 11.64
CA PRO A 334 29.38 -27.14 12.29
C PRO A 334 30.89 -27.26 12.55
N PRO A 335 31.31 -27.87 13.68
CA PRO A 335 32.72 -28.16 13.91
C PRO A 335 33.22 -29.23 12.95
N ALA A 336 34.54 -29.29 12.75
CA ALA A 336 35.15 -30.37 11.99
C ALA A 336 35.20 -31.65 12.83
N PHE A 337 34.77 -32.77 12.24
CA PHE A 337 34.80 -34.09 12.86
C PHE A 337 35.78 -35.00 12.09
N PRO A 338 36.75 -35.65 12.75
CA PRO A 338 37.68 -36.54 12.07
C PRO A 338 36.97 -37.67 11.30
N GLY A 339 37.27 -37.81 10.00
CA GLY A 339 36.70 -38.86 9.15
C GLY A 339 35.23 -38.64 8.74
N VAL A 340 34.68 -37.44 8.98
CA VAL A 340 33.30 -37.10 8.64
C VAL A 340 33.26 -35.76 7.90
N GLU A 341 32.71 -35.78 6.69
CA GLU A 341 32.40 -34.57 5.93
C GLU A 341 30.98 -34.12 6.30
N LEU A 342 30.80 -32.90 6.80
CA LEU A 342 29.51 -32.36 7.25
C LEU A 342 29.19 -31.08 6.49
N VAL A 343 27.99 -31.03 5.90
CA VAL A 343 27.48 -29.90 5.12
C VAL A 343 26.12 -29.49 5.68
N VAL A 344 25.96 -28.18 5.88
CA VAL A 344 24.68 -27.58 6.27
C VAL A 344 24.22 -26.57 5.23
N ARG A 345 22.90 -26.52 5.00
CA ARG A 345 22.26 -25.49 4.18
C ARG A 345 21.00 -25.00 4.88
N TYR A 346 20.77 -23.71 4.76
CA TYR A 346 19.56 -23.06 5.25
C TYR A 346 19.02 -22.13 4.16
N VAL A 347 17.78 -22.36 3.73
CA VAL A 347 17.10 -21.54 2.72
C VAL A 347 15.85 -20.95 3.35
N PRO A 348 15.79 -19.62 3.59
CA PRO A 348 14.60 -19.00 4.16
C PRO A 348 13.45 -18.90 3.15
N ALA A 349 12.21 -18.86 3.65
CA ALA A 349 10.98 -18.71 2.91
C ALA A 349 10.87 -17.35 2.19
N ALA A 350 10.04 -17.30 1.14
CA ALA A 350 9.86 -16.10 0.31
C ALA A 350 9.17 -14.92 1.03
N GLU A 351 8.32 -15.19 2.02
CA GLU A 351 7.65 -14.15 2.79
C GLU A 351 8.62 -13.57 3.81
N ALA A 352 9.26 -12.45 3.45
CA ALA A 352 10.13 -11.69 4.34
C ALA A 352 9.49 -11.43 5.73
N ALA A 353 8.17 -11.48 5.89
CA ALA A 353 7.52 -11.30 7.20
C ALA A 353 7.62 -12.47 8.19
N ARG A 354 8.14 -13.64 7.78
CA ARG A 354 8.18 -14.85 8.62
C ARG A 354 9.60 -15.14 9.08
N VAL A 355 9.72 -15.47 10.37
CA VAL A 355 10.96 -15.92 10.99
C VAL A 355 10.76 -17.41 11.28
N GLY A 356 11.65 -18.26 10.82
CA GLY A 356 11.44 -19.72 10.89
C GLY A 356 11.51 -20.30 12.29
N GLY A 357 10.78 -21.40 12.46
CA GLY A 357 10.93 -22.35 13.56
C GLY A 357 12.07 -23.34 13.33
N ASP A 358 12.53 -23.52 12.09
CA ASP A 358 13.58 -24.44 11.68
C ASP A 358 14.93 -24.17 12.35
N TRP A 359 15.57 -25.24 12.83
CA TRP A 359 16.96 -25.20 13.28
C TRP A 359 17.73 -26.47 12.97
N TYR A 360 19.05 -26.31 12.99
CA TYR A 360 19.97 -27.42 13.09
C TYR A 360 21.03 -27.15 14.14
N ASP A 361 21.68 -28.22 14.59
CA ASP A 361 22.90 -28.12 15.37
C ASP A 361 23.85 -29.28 15.09
N ALA A 362 25.14 -29.03 15.30
CA ALA A 362 26.17 -30.07 15.26
C ALA A 362 27.23 -29.81 16.33
N PHE A 363 27.56 -30.82 17.11
CA PHE A 363 28.52 -30.72 18.21
C PHE A 363 29.13 -32.08 18.56
N SER A 364 30.24 -32.05 19.29
CA SER A 364 30.86 -33.27 19.83
C SER A 364 30.16 -33.68 21.11
N HIS A 365 29.74 -34.94 21.19
CA HIS A 365 29.37 -35.59 22.44
C HIS A 365 30.58 -35.60 23.39
N PRO A 366 30.40 -35.62 24.74
CA PRO A 366 31.49 -35.79 25.69
C PRO A 366 32.40 -37.00 25.42
N ASP A 367 31.88 -38.03 24.75
CA ASP A 367 32.63 -39.24 24.37
C ASP A 367 33.42 -39.09 23.05
N GLY A 368 33.32 -37.94 22.38
CA GLY A 368 34.00 -37.64 21.12
C GLY A 368 33.18 -37.93 19.85
N ASP A 369 32.04 -38.59 19.97
CA ASP A 369 31.11 -38.88 18.87
C ASP A 369 30.52 -37.59 18.28
N ALA A 370 30.26 -37.57 16.97
CA ALA A 370 29.59 -36.45 16.32
C ALA A 370 28.07 -36.56 16.56
N VAL A 371 27.44 -35.47 17.02
CA VAL A 371 25.99 -35.37 17.16
C VAL A 371 25.49 -34.33 16.17
N VAL A 372 24.46 -34.70 15.41
CA VAL A 372 23.71 -33.79 14.55
C VAL A 372 22.25 -33.77 14.98
N VAL A 373 21.67 -32.57 14.94
CA VAL A 373 20.30 -32.29 15.36
C VAL A 373 19.66 -31.47 14.26
N ILE A 374 18.39 -31.77 13.98
CA ILE A 374 17.51 -30.90 13.23
C ILE A 374 16.16 -30.83 13.93
N GLY A 375 15.44 -29.75 13.76
CA GLY A 375 14.06 -29.67 14.23
C GLY A 375 13.34 -28.46 13.68
N ASP A 376 12.05 -28.41 13.97
CA ASP A 376 11.17 -27.31 13.61
C ASP A 376 10.17 -27.03 14.75
N VAL A 377 9.97 -25.75 15.06
CA VAL A 377 9.00 -25.28 16.06
C VAL A 377 7.72 -24.89 15.33
N VAL A 378 6.59 -25.45 15.74
CA VAL A 378 5.29 -25.14 15.14
C VAL A 378 4.99 -23.65 15.27
N GLY A 379 4.84 -22.99 14.13
CA GLY A 379 4.62 -21.55 14.03
C GLY A 379 5.74 -20.85 13.25
N HIS A 380 5.53 -19.60 12.86
CA HIS A 380 6.43 -18.90 11.94
C HIS A 380 6.57 -17.41 12.30
N ASP A 381 6.59 -17.12 13.60
CA ASP A 381 6.69 -15.77 14.14
C ASP A 381 7.91 -15.59 15.05
N THR A 382 8.07 -14.38 15.60
CA THR A 382 9.19 -14.07 16.49
C THR A 382 9.20 -14.91 17.77
N ALA A 383 8.04 -15.42 18.22
CA ALA A 383 7.96 -16.27 19.40
C ALA A 383 8.46 -17.70 19.07
N ALA A 384 8.09 -18.24 17.91
CA ALA A 384 8.60 -19.52 17.41
C ALA A 384 10.13 -19.49 17.26
N ALA A 385 10.69 -18.42 16.67
CA ALA A 385 12.14 -18.24 16.53
C ALA A 385 12.88 -18.12 17.88
N ALA A 386 12.26 -17.49 18.88
CA ALA A 386 12.82 -17.40 20.22
C ALA A 386 12.81 -18.78 20.93
N ALA A 387 11.71 -19.51 20.81
CA ALA A 387 11.60 -20.87 21.33
C ALA A 387 12.62 -21.80 20.66
N MET A 388 12.76 -21.74 19.34
CA MET A 388 13.78 -22.46 18.57
C MET A 388 15.18 -22.28 19.17
N GLY A 389 15.60 -21.03 19.41
CA GLY A 389 16.92 -20.73 19.97
C GLY A 389 17.14 -21.35 21.36
N GLN A 390 16.08 -21.39 22.17
CA GLN A 390 16.09 -22.01 23.49
C GLN A 390 16.14 -23.53 23.41
N LEU A 391 15.29 -24.16 22.58
CA LEU A 391 15.27 -25.60 22.37
C LEU A 391 16.61 -26.11 21.84
N ARG A 392 17.21 -25.40 20.88
CA ARG A 392 18.55 -25.73 20.38
C ARG A 392 19.59 -25.74 21.49
N GLY A 393 19.59 -24.73 22.35
CA GLY A 393 20.49 -24.64 23.50
C GLY A 393 20.25 -25.77 24.53
N LEU A 394 18.98 -26.08 24.80
CA LEU A 394 18.58 -27.17 25.69
C LEU A 394 19.04 -28.53 25.17
N VAL A 395 18.82 -28.83 23.89
CA VAL A 395 19.27 -30.10 23.27
C VAL A 395 20.77 -30.28 23.47
N ARG A 396 21.56 -29.25 23.14
CA ARG A 396 23.03 -29.30 23.32
C ARG A 396 23.41 -29.48 24.79
N GLY A 397 22.75 -28.78 25.71
CA GLY A 397 23.00 -28.89 27.14
C GLY A 397 22.65 -30.26 27.72
N ILE A 398 21.50 -30.81 27.33
CA ILE A 398 21.01 -32.13 27.74
C ILE A 398 21.91 -33.24 27.19
N ALA A 399 22.29 -33.16 25.91
CA ALA A 399 23.24 -34.10 25.31
C ALA A 399 24.60 -34.07 26.02
N HIS A 400 25.06 -32.90 26.45
CA HIS A 400 26.30 -32.78 27.21
C HIS A 400 26.19 -33.33 28.65
N SER A 401 25.06 -33.09 29.33
CA SER A 401 24.91 -33.42 30.76
C SER A 401 24.47 -34.86 31.01
N SER A 402 23.52 -35.38 30.24
CA SER A 402 23.01 -36.76 30.38
C SER A 402 24.03 -37.81 30.00
N ARG A 403 24.91 -37.49 29.02
CA ARG A 403 25.77 -38.46 28.32
C ARG A 403 24.98 -39.62 27.70
N GLY A 404 23.67 -39.43 27.52
CA GLY A 404 22.73 -40.41 27.03
C GLY A 404 22.76 -40.60 25.52
N GLY A 405 21.93 -41.54 25.04
CA GLY A 405 21.64 -41.70 23.61
C GLY A 405 20.65 -40.63 23.08
N PRO A 406 20.45 -40.54 21.76
CA PRO A 406 19.45 -39.67 21.14
C PRO A 406 18.05 -39.70 21.76
N ALA A 407 17.54 -40.87 22.16
CA ALA A 407 16.22 -40.96 22.80
C ALA A 407 16.19 -40.27 24.17
N GLU A 408 17.27 -40.39 24.94
CA GLU A 408 17.40 -39.74 26.24
C GLU A 408 17.47 -38.22 26.12
N VAL A 409 18.14 -37.73 25.07
CA VAL A 409 18.18 -36.29 24.74
C VAL A 409 16.79 -35.76 24.43
N LEU A 410 16.01 -36.47 23.59
CA LEU A 410 14.63 -36.07 23.27
C LEU A 410 13.70 -36.14 24.48
N ARG A 411 13.83 -37.17 25.33
CA ARG A 411 13.07 -37.27 26.59
C ARG A 411 13.38 -36.09 27.53
N GLY A 412 14.66 -35.77 27.70
CA GLY A 412 15.05 -34.60 28.50
C GLY A 412 14.52 -33.29 27.91
N LEU A 413 14.42 -33.19 26.58
CA LEU A 413 13.85 -32.03 25.92
C LEU A 413 12.34 -31.92 26.16
N ASP A 414 11.58 -33.03 26.11
CA ASP A 414 10.16 -33.04 26.48
C ASP A 414 9.93 -32.58 27.93
N GLU A 415 10.72 -33.10 28.87
CA GLU A 415 10.64 -32.70 30.29
C GLU A 415 10.93 -31.21 30.49
N ALA A 416 11.94 -30.71 29.77
CA ALA A 416 12.29 -29.29 29.75
C ALA A 416 11.18 -28.43 29.13
N MET A 417 10.59 -28.87 28.01
CA MET A 417 9.50 -28.16 27.34
C MET A 417 8.23 -28.12 28.19
N ALA A 418 7.88 -29.21 28.85
CA ALA A 418 6.70 -29.30 29.72
C ALA A 418 6.72 -28.27 30.86
N THR A 419 7.90 -27.94 31.36
CA THR A 419 8.09 -27.05 32.51
C THR A 419 8.39 -25.61 32.10
N MET A 420 9.22 -25.40 31.09
CA MET A 420 9.72 -24.07 30.71
C MET A 420 8.99 -23.45 29.50
N HIS A 421 8.34 -24.27 28.67
CA HIS A 421 7.77 -23.85 27.39
C HIS A 421 6.37 -24.43 27.14
N ALA A 422 5.53 -24.49 28.19
CA ALA A 422 4.18 -25.06 28.12
C ALA A 422 3.36 -24.46 26.96
N GLY A 423 2.83 -25.33 26.09
CA GLY A 423 2.07 -24.95 24.89
C GLY A 423 2.91 -24.79 23.62
N THR A 424 4.23 -24.94 23.69
CA THR A 424 5.11 -25.01 22.51
C THR A 424 5.13 -26.43 21.96
N LEU A 425 4.94 -26.55 20.65
CA LEU A 425 5.03 -27.81 19.91
C LEU A 425 6.23 -27.73 18.97
N ALA A 426 6.98 -28.82 18.87
CA ALA A 426 8.14 -28.88 17.98
C ALA A 426 8.37 -30.31 17.49
N THR A 427 8.98 -30.44 16.33
CA THR A 427 9.52 -31.70 15.83
C THR A 427 11.04 -31.68 15.96
N ALA A 428 11.68 -32.83 16.20
CA ALA A 428 13.13 -32.92 16.17
C ALA A 428 13.63 -34.31 15.80
N ALA A 429 14.80 -34.38 15.17
CA ALA A 429 15.56 -35.61 15.00
C ALA A 429 16.99 -35.40 15.53
N VAL A 430 17.47 -36.38 16.29
CA VAL A 430 18.83 -36.40 16.86
C VAL A 430 19.53 -37.63 16.34
N ALA A 431 20.72 -37.46 15.77
CA ALA A 431 21.54 -38.56 15.32
C ALA A 431 22.97 -38.44 15.87
N ARG A 432 23.49 -39.54 16.41
CA ARG A 432 24.82 -39.66 16.97
C ARG A 432 25.61 -40.68 16.17
N LEU A 433 26.77 -40.24 15.71
CA LEU A 433 27.69 -41.04 14.93
C LEU A 433 28.74 -41.66 15.86
N GLU A 434 28.58 -42.95 16.11
CA GLU A 434 29.38 -43.73 17.04
C GLU A 434 30.50 -44.50 16.33
N ALA A 435 31.45 -45.01 17.13
CA ALA A 435 32.47 -45.97 16.68
C ALA A 435 33.27 -45.49 15.46
N GLY A 436 33.70 -44.22 15.49
CA GLY A 436 34.51 -43.62 14.43
C GLY A 436 33.81 -43.49 13.08
N GLY A 437 32.47 -43.40 13.06
CA GLY A 437 31.72 -43.22 11.82
C GLY A 437 31.08 -44.47 11.24
N THR A 438 31.17 -45.61 11.94
CA THR A 438 30.67 -46.89 11.42
C THR A 438 29.26 -47.24 11.86
N ARG A 439 28.67 -46.42 12.74
CA ARG A 439 27.35 -46.66 13.32
C ARG A 439 26.61 -45.36 13.55
N LEU A 440 25.36 -45.29 13.09
CA LEU A 440 24.46 -44.19 13.39
C LEU A 440 23.42 -44.67 14.40
N ARG A 441 23.39 -44.05 15.57
CA ARG A 441 22.27 -44.13 16.51
C ARG A 441 21.39 -42.91 16.28
N TRP A 442 20.09 -43.06 16.19
CA TRP A 442 19.19 -41.94 15.93
C TRP A 442 17.88 -42.10 16.69
N ALA A 443 17.23 -40.98 16.97
CA ALA A 443 15.88 -40.89 17.52
C ALA A 443 15.12 -39.76 16.84
N ASN A 444 13.80 -39.88 16.78
CA ASN A 444 12.92 -38.93 16.14
C ASN A 444 11.73 -38.59 17.06
N ALA A 445 11.30 -37.33 17.03
CA ALA A 445 10.12 -36.83 17.70
C ALA A 445 9.21 -36.11 16.68
N GLY A 446 8.56 -36.88 15.82
CA GLY A 446 7.59 -36.39 14.83
C GLY A 446 8.18 -35.57 13.67
N HIS A 447 9.50 -35.57 13.50
CA HIS A 447 10.21 -34.87 12.42
C HIS A 447 10.28 -35.74 11.15
N PRO A 448 10.43 -35.16 9.95
CA PRO A 448 10.75 -35.94 8.76
C PRO A 448 11.93 -36.91 9.01
N PRO A 449 11.81 -38.17 8.55
CA PRO A 449 12.79 -39.20 8.88
C PRO A 449 14.14 -38.89 8.25
N PRO A 450 15.27 -39.07 8.97
CA PRO A 450 16.59 -39.01 8.36
C PRO A 450 16.71 -40.00 7.20
N VAL A 451 17.38 -39.60 6.12
CA VAL A 451 17.54 -40.42 4.92
C VAL A 451 18.98 -40.92 4.81
N LEU A 452 19.15 -42.24 4.70
CA LEU A 452 20.44 -42.89 4.45
C LEU A 452 20.61 -43.17 2.96
N LEU A 453 21.64 -42.57 2.35
CA LEU A 453 22.16 -42.92 1.04
C LEU A 453 23.39 -43.82 1.22
N ARG A 454 23.31 -45.06 0.74
CA ARG A 454 24.40 -46.02 0.76
C ARG A 454 25.34 -45.80 -0.45
N PRO A 455 26.60 -46.27 -0.36
CA PRO A 455 27.58 -46.14 -1.44
C PRO A 455 27.16 -46.82 -2.76
N ASP A 456 26.28 -47.82 -2.69
CA ASP A 456 25.71 -48.52 -3.85
C ASP A 456 24.56 -47.75 -4.52
N GLY A 457 24.22 -46.57 -4.02
CA GLY A 457 23.10 -45.75 -4.49
C GLY A 457 21.76 -46.08 -3.83
N GLY A 458 21.70 -47.07 -2.93
CA GLY A 458 20.49 -47.43 -2.20
C GLY A 458 20.08 -46.33 -1.21
N VAL A 459 18.84 -45.85 -1.31
CA VAL A 459 18.28 -44.84 -0.41
C VAL A 459 17.27 -45.47 0.55
N THR A 460 17.33 -45.13 1.83
CA THR A 460 16.40 -45.65 2.85
C THR A 460 16.07 -44.56 3.87
N ALA A 461 14.78 -44.31 4.09
CA ALA A 461 14.33 -43.49 5.22
C ALA A 461 14.51 -44.27 6.53
N LEU A 462 15.10 -43.62 7.52
CA LEU A 462 15.26 -44.12 8.88
C LEU A 462 14.01 -43.72 9.67
N ALA A 463 12.98 -44.56 9.60
CA ALA A 463 11.69 -44.35 10.23
C ALA A 463 11.27 -45.61 11.00
N HIS A 464 10.55 -45.41 12.12
CA HIS A 464 9.88 -46.49 12.83
C HIS A 464 8.58 -46.90 12.11
N GLU A 465 8.04 -48.09 12.41
CA GLU A 465 6.76 -48.56 11.85
C GLU A 465 5.57 -47.68 12.27
N GLU A 466 5.62 -47.15 13.50
CA GLU A 466 4.65 -46.20 14.04
C GLU A 466 5.28 -44.81 14.06
N ALA A 467 4.51 -43.78 13.68
CA ALA A 467 5.00 -42.40 13.71
C ALA A 467 5.25 -41.93 15.15
N ASP A 468 6.42 -41.35 15.39
CA ASP A 468 6.76 -40.76 16.68
C ASP A 468 5.93 -39.49 16.94
N LEU A 469 5.49 -39.29 18.18
CA LEU A 469 4.80 -38.07 18.59
C LEU A 469 5.75 -36.87 18.53
N LEU A 470 5.25 -35.70 18.13
CA LEU A 470 6.02 -34.45 18.25
C LEU A 470 6.24 -34.06 19.72
N LEU A 471 7.26 -33.24 19.96
CA LEU A 471 7.61 -32.74 21.28
C LEU A 471 6.49 -31.83 21.82
N GLY A 472 6.26 -31.90 23.13
CA GLY A 472 5.28 -31.04 23.82
C GLY A 472 3.81 -31.48 23.72
N VAL A 473 3.49 -32.55 22.96
CA VAL A 473 2.14 -33.16 22.96
C VAL A 473 1.92 -34.00 24.22
N ASP A 474 2.83 -34.93 24.49
CA ASP A 474 2.82 -35.76 25.69
C ASP A 474 4.26 -35.96 26.17
N PRO A 475 4.67 -35.25 27.24
CA PRO A 475 6.02 -35.36 27.80
C PRO A 475 6.34 -36.75 28.40
N THR A 476 5.32 -37.60 28.59
CA THR A 476 5.48 -38.96 29.12
C THR A 476 5.58 -40.02 28.03
N ALA A 477 5.45 -39.62 26.75
CA ALA A 477 5.62 -40.52 25.62
C ALA A 477 7.01 -41.17 25.62
N GLU A 478 7.05 -42.47 25.37
CA GLU A 478 8.31 -43.21 25.28
C GLU A 478 9.08 -42.80 24.02
N ARG A 479 10.32 -42.32 24.20
CA ARG A 479 11.23 -42.00 23.09
C ARG A 479 12.03 -43.23 22.70
N ARG A 480 11.96 -43.62 21.42
CA ARG A 480 12.67 -44.76 20.85
C ARG A 480 13.94 -44.30 20.14
N GLU A 481 14.97 -45.14 20.15
CA GLU A 481 16.16 -44.95 19.34
C GLU A 481 16.56 -46.24 18.64
N ASP A 482 17.05 -46.10 17.41
CA ASP A 482 17.48 -47.20 16.56
C ASP A 482 18.94 -47.04 16.15
N VAL A 483 19.55 -48.15 15.75
CA VAL A 483 20.96 -48.22 15.37
C VAL A 483 21.10 -48.84 13.99
N VAL A 484 21.76 -48.12 13.07
CA VAL A 484 22.07 -48.63 11.73
C VAL A 484 23.58 -48.62 11.47
N PRO A 485 24.13 -49.67 10.84
CA PRO A 485 25.52 -49.68 10.42
C PRO A 485 25.72 -48.74 9.23
N LEU A 486 26.83 -48.01 9.23
CA LEU A 486 27.24 -47.16 8.10
C LEU A 486 28.50 -47.73 7.45
N ALA A 487 28.41 -48.01 6.15
CA ALA A 487 29.58 -48.31 5.34
C ALA A 487 30.36 -47.02 5.01
N PRO A 488 31.69 -47.05 4.85
CA PRO A 488 32.44 -45.92 4.34
C PRO A 488 31.84 -45.39 3.02
N GLY A 489 31.69 -44.07 2.91
CA GLY A 489 31.02 -43.40 1.79
C GLY A 489 29.50 -43.26 1.94
N SER A 490 28.89 -43.77 3.02
CA SER A 490 27.46 -43.56 3.29
C SER A 490 27.20 -42.09 3.63
N THR A 491 26.11 -41.54 3.11
CA THR A 491 25.64 -40.18 3.40
C THR A 491 24.34 -40.26 4.19
N VAL A 492 24.24 -39.53 5.30
CA VAL A 492 23.01 -39.36 6.07
C VAL A 492 22.53 -37.94 5.89
N LEU A 493 21.25 -37.76 5.55
CA LEU A 493 20.60 -36.49 5.31
C LEU A 493 19.48 -36.28 6.33
N LEU A 494 19.48 -35.15 7.03
CA LEU A 494 18.40 -34.68 7.87
C LEU A 494 17.86 -33.40 7.24
N HIS A 495 16.53 -33.27 7.15
CA HIS A 495 15.89 -32.12 6.52
C HIS A 495 14.59 -31.75 7.23
N THR A 496 14.22 -30.48 7.19
CA THR A 496 12.89 -30.02 7.60
C THR A 496 11.86 -30.29 6.50
N ASP A 497 10.58 -30.19 6.85
CA ASP A 497 9.47 -30.47 5.94
C ASP A 497 9.41 -29.50 4.75
N GLY A 498 9.87 -28.26 4.89
CA GLY A 498 9.96 -27.29 3.79
C GLY A 498 10.75 -27.77 2.56
N LEU A 499 11.60 -28.80 2.69
CA LEU A 499 12.26 -29.45 1.54
C LEU A 499 11.32 -30.31 0.69
N VAL A 500 10.34 -30.96 1.34
CA VAL A 500 9.44 -31.96 0.73
C VAL A 500 8.00 -31.46 0.59
N GLU A 501 7.58 -30.49 1.41
CA GLU A 501 6.26 -29.90 1.42
C GLU A 501 6.09 -28.87 0.29
N ARG A 502 5.02 -29.02 -0.50
CA ARG A 502 4.64 -28.05 -1.54
C ARG A 502 3.12 -27.99 -1.70
N ARG A 503 2.61 -26.82 -2.09
CA ARG A 503 1.19 -26.67 -2.47
C ARG A 503 0.84 -27.59 -3.63
N GLY A 504 -0.17 -28.44 -3.41
CA GLY A 504 -0.69 -29.34 -4.43
C GLY A 504 0.05 -30.68 -4.55
N SER A 505 0.95 -31.00 -3.62
CA SER A 505 1.52 -32.36 -3.47
C SER A 505 1.44 -32.83 -2.03
N THR A 506 1.39 -34.14 -1.81
CA THR A 506 1.46 -34.72 -0.47
C THR A 506 2.91 -34.79 0.03
N LEU A 507 3.11 -34.95 1.35
CA LEU A 507 4.43 -35.17 1.95
C LEU A 507 5.09 -36.46 1.44
N ASP A 508 4.29 -37.50 1.16
CA ASP A 508 4.78 -38.76 0.61
C ASP A 508 5.35 -38.58 -0.80
N GLU A 509 4.64 -37.87 -1.66
CA GLU A 509 5.13 -37.53 -3.01
C GLU A 509 6.40 -36.66 -2.96
N GLY A 510 6.48 -35.76 -1.97
CA GLY A 510 7.69 -34.99 -1.66
C GLY A 510 8.87 -35.87 -1.29
N SER A 511 8.65 -36.80 -0.37
CA SER A 511 9.65 -37.74 0.14
C SER A 511 10.14 -38.72 -0.94
N GLU A 512 9.24 -39.26 -1.77
CA GLU A 512 9.61 -40.11 -2.90
C GLU A 512 10.49 -39.38 -3.91
N ARG A 513 10.17 -38.11 -4.18
CA ARG A 513 10.96 -37.25 -5.07
C ARG A 513 12.33 -36.93 -4.46
N LEU A 514 12.40 -36.68 -3.15
CA LEU A 514 13.66 -36.55 -2.43
C LEU A 514 14.51 -37.82 -2.58
N HIS A 515 13.96 -39.00 -2.31
CA HIS A 515 14.69 -40.27 -2.42
C HIS A 515 15.23 -40.52 -3.83
N ARG A 516 14.40 -40.31 -4.84
CA ARG A 516 14.80 -40.46 -6.25
C ARG A 516 15.92 -39.51 -6.63
N THR A 517 15.79 -38.24 -6.26
CA THR A 517 16.79 -37.21 -6.55
C THR A 517 18.11 -37.53 -5.84
N LEU A 518 18.04 -38.00 -4.59
CA LEU A 518 19.22 -38.37 -3.82
C LEU A 518 19.97 -39.56 -4.44
N ALA A 519 19.23 -40.58 -4.94
CA ALA A 519 19.81 -41.71 -5.65
C ALA A 519 20.49 -41.29 -6.97
N GLU A 520 19.89 -40.37 -7.73
CA GLU A 520 20.49 -39.82 -8.97
C GLU A 520 21.77 -39.02 -8.72
N LEU A 521 21.86 -38.37 -7.56
CA LEU A 521 23.01 -37.55 -7.15
C LEU A 521 24.09 -38.36 -6.40
N ALA A 522 23.90 -39.67 -6.27
CA ALA A 522 24.84 -40.55 -5.58
C ALA A 522 26.25 -40.46 -6.19
N GLY A 523 27.26 -40.45 -5.32
CA GLY A 523 28.67 -40.36 -5.72
C GLY A 523 29.22 -38.94 -5.91
N LEU A 524 28.37 -37.90 -5.93
CA LEU A 524 28.86 -36.52 -5.96
C LEU A 524 29.61 -36.13 -4.66
N PRO A 525 30.47 -35.11 -4.70
CA PRO A 525 30.99 -34.45 -3.50
C PRO A 525 29.83 -33.92 -2.65
N LEU A 526 29.91 -34.05 -1.32
CA LEU A 526 28.78 -33.75 -0.43
C LEU A 526 28.24 -32.31 -0.59
N PRO A 527 29.09 -31.26 -0.72
CA PRO A 527 28.59 -29.90 -0.95
C PRO A 527 27.78 -29.78 -2.25
N ARG A 528 28.24 -30.43 -3.33
CA ARG A 528 27.55 -30.41 -4.62
C ARG A 528 26.26 -31.20 -4.61
N LEU A 529 26.24 -32.33 -3.90
CA LEU A 529 25.02 -33.12 -3.70
C LEU A 529 23.93 -32.27 -3.02
N CYS A 530 24.27 -31.57 -1.93
CA CYS A 530 23.32 -30.71 -1.22
C CYS A 530 22.81 -29.54 -2.10
N ASP A 531 23.71 -28.87 -2.83
CA ASP A 531 23.36 -27.73 -3.68
C ASP A 531 22.44 -28.15 -4.85
N GLU A 532 22.76 -29.27 -5.52
CA GLU A 532 21.94 -29.81 -6.61
C GLU A 532 20.59 -30.35 -6.11
N LEU A 533 20.57 -30.95 -4.92
CA LEU A 533 19.34 -31.43 -4.30
C LEU A 533 18.37 -30.27 -4.04
N LEU A 534 18.86 -29.18 -3.43
CA LEU A 534 18.06 -27.98 -3.18
C LEU A 534 17.59 -27.33 -4.49
N ALA A 535 18.46 -27.23 -5.50
CA ALA A 535 18.10 -26.66 -6.79
C ALA A 535 16.94 -27.42 -7.46
N ARG A 536 16.98 -28.76 -7.43
CA ARG A 536 15.94 -29.62 -8.03
C ARG A 536 14.66 -29.67 -7.20
N LEU A 537 14.77 -29.59 -5.87
CA LEU A 537 13.62 -29.69 -4.97
C LEU A 537 12.92 -28.36 -4.66
N LEU A 538 13.56 -27.20 -4.83
CA LEU A 538 12.88 -25.94 -4.52
C LEU A 538 12.25 -25.28 -5.74
N GLN A 539 12.78 -25.48 -6.96
CA GLN A 539 12.25 -24.94 -8.23
C GLN A 539 11.72 -23.48 -8.14
N GLY A 540 12.39 -22.63 -7.35
CA GLY A 540 11.89 -21.31 -6.96
C GLY A 540 12.20 -21.02 -5.49
N THR A 541 11.48 -20.04 -4.92
CA THR A 541 11.62 -19.68 -3.50
C THR A 541 10.69 -20.56 -2.65
N PRO A 542 11.19 -21.18 -1.56
CA PRO A 542 10.36 -22.06 -0.76
C PRO A 542 9.26 -21.29 -0.02
N GLN A 543 8.18 -22.00 0.32
CA GLN A 543 7.04 -21.44 1.05
C GLN A 543 7.25 -21.47 2.56
N ASP A 544 8.04 -22.42 3.02
CA ASP A 544 8.53 -22.51 4.39
C ASP A 544 10.06 -22.45 4.41
N ASP A 545 10.63 -22.32 5.59
CA ASP A 545 12.06 -22.40 5.77
C ASP A 545 12.55 -23.84 5.48
N VAL A 546 13.81 -23.94 5.06
CA VAL A 546 14.42 -25.23 4.72
C VAL A 546 15.77 -25.33 5.41
N ALA A 547 15.87 -26.21 6.39
CA ALA A 547 17.14 -26.65 6.95
C ALA A 547 17.54 -28.01 6.38
N LEU A 548 18.82 -28.15 6.06
CA LEU A 548 19.41 -29.38 5.55
C LEU A 548 20.75 -29.62 6.26
N VAL A 549 20.91 -30.81 6.84
CA VAL A 549 22.15 -31.28 7.43
C VAL A 549 22.53 -32.60 6.77
N ALA A 550 23.70 -32.67 6.16
CA ALA A 550 24.19 -33.87 5.51
C ALA A 550 25.57 -34.24 6.04
N LEU A 551 25.77 -35.50 6.40
CA LEU A 551 27.08 -36.03 6.78
C LEU A 551 27.48 -37.21 5.92
N THR A 552 28.76 -37.33 5.58
CA THR A 552 29.33 -38.49 4.90
C THR A 552 30.48 -39.06 5.71
N VAL A 553 30.46 -40.37 5.94
CA VAL A 553 31.48 -41.05 6.74
C VAL A 553 32.60 -41.63 5.87
N GLY A 554 33.83 -41.60 6.35
CA GLY A 554 34.94 -42.37 5.76
C GLY A 554 35.55 -41.82 4.47
N ARG A 555 35.34 -40.53 4.14
CA ARG A 555 36.21 -39.83 3.16
C ARG A 555 37.42 -39.24 3.88
N PRO A 556 38.66 -39.47 3.40
CA PRO A 556 39.80 -38.70 3.87
C PRO A 556 39.59 -37.23 3.49
N SER A 557 39.91 -36.30 4.39
CA SER A 557 40.07 -34.90 4.00
C SER A 557 41.13 -34.81 2.88
N PRO A 558 40.89 -34.03 1.82
CA PRO A 558 41.85 -33.85 0.74
C PRO A 558 43.16 -33.22 1.22
#